data_AF-A0A9J6N0Q0-F1
#
_entry.id   AF-A0A9J6N0Q0-F1
#
_cell.length_a   1.000
_cell.length_b   1.000
_cell.length_c   1.000
_cell.angle_alpha   90.00
_cell.angle_beta   90.00
_cell.angle_gamma   90.00
#
_symmetry.space_group_name_H-M   'P 1'
#
loop_
_entity.id
_entity.type
_entity.pdbx_description
1 polymer ?
#
loop_
_entity_poly.entity_id
_entity_poly.type
_entity_poly.pdbx_seq_one_letter_code
_entity_poly.pdbx_strand_id
1 'polypeptide(L)'
;MMLNIKEAVEQLTSAGIAASDDDVMAWIKKGKMKAEINKRRTTTYKINVKDLIEFIIQTHASQLTAQLEESLQEKRGLTEQIEILNTRIHIEQSKVRTLKKMLNTQIEVTEPSTFHYGELLGLNQDSSSHQMKKEFKKLLKALHPDRGGDERLFKVFNEHYENLKHLSSRD
;
A
#
# COMPACT_ATOMS: atom_id res chain seq x y z
N MET A 1 9.52 -36.67 -32.98
CA MET A 1 8.31 -37.35 -32.48
C MET A 1 7.11 -36.48 -32.84
N MET A 2 5.99 -37.09 -33.24
CA MET A 2 4.76 -36.38 -33.61
C MET A 2 3.70 -36.66 -32.56
N LEU A 3 3.03 -35.62 -32.09
CA LEU A 3 1.97 -35.68 -31.09
C LEU A 3 0.61 -35.47 -31.75
N ASN A 4 -0.41 -36.12 -31.22
CA ASN A 4 -1.79 -35.75 -31.50
C ASN A 4 -2.22 -34.55 -30.62
N ILE A 5 -3.43 -34.02 -30.86
CA ILE A 5 -3.93 -32.86 -30.10
C ILE A 5 -4.03 -33.14 -28.61
N LYS A 6 -4.52 -34.32 -28.19
CA LYS A 6 -4.68 -34.66 -26.77
C LYS A 6 -3.33 -34.74 -26.05
N GLU A 7 -2.35 -35.40 -26.67
CA GLU A 7 -0.99 -35.47 -26.14
C GLU A 7 -0.34 -34.09 -26.04
N ALA A 8 -0.62 -33.19 -27.00
CA ALA A 8 -0.15 -31.81 -26.94
C ALA A 8 -0.83 -31.03 -25.78
N VAL A 9 -2.13 -31.21 -25.57
CA VAL A 9 -2.88 -30.62 -24.44
C VAL A 9 -2.31 -31.09 -23.10
N GLU A 10 -2.04 -32.38 -22.95
CA GLU A 10 -1.43 -32.94 -21.74
C GLU A 10 -0.05 -32.31 -21.45
N GLN A 11 0.77 -32.13 -22.48
CA GLN A 11 2.09 -31.49 -22.32
C GLN A 11 1.98 -30.00 -22.01
N LEU A 12 1.04 -29.28 -22.63
CA LEU A 12 0.77 -27.87 -22.33
C LEU A 12 0.31 -27.70 -20.88
N THR A 13 -0.61 -28.55 -20.45
CA THR A 13 -1.13 -28.55 -19.08
C THR A 13 -0.02 -28.88 -18.08
N SER A 14 0.83 -29.85 -18.40
CA SER A 14 2.01 -30.19 -17.58
C SER A 14 3.02 -29.04 -17.51
N ALA A 15 3.11 -28.22 -18.55
CA ALA A 15 3.93 -27.01 -18.58
C ALA A 15 3.25 -25.78 -17.94
N GLY A 16 2.09 -25.96 -17.30
CA GLY A 16 1.36 -24.89 -16.62
C GLY A 16 0.50 -24.01 -17.54
N ILE A 17 0.33 -24.39 -18.81
CA ILE A 17 -0.53 -23.70 -19.76
C ILE A 17 -1.86 -24.44 -19.81
N ALA A 18 -2.91 -23.87 -19.22
CA ALA A 18 -4.26 -24.41 -19.31
C ALA A 18 -4.74 -24.33 -20.78
N ALA A 19 -4.98 -25.49 -21.39
CA ALA A 19 -5.41 -25.60 -22.77
C ALA A 19 -6.43 -26.73 -22.93
N SER A 20 -7.40 -26.54 -23.81
CA SER A 20 -8.31 -27.59 -24.28
C SER A 20 -7.98 -28.01 -25.71
N ASP A 21 -8.56 -29.13 -26.17
CA ASP A 21 -8.45 -29.59 -27.56
C ASP A 21 -8.87 -28.49 -28.55
N ASP A 22 -9.91 -27.73 -28.21
CA ASP A 22 -10.41 -26.61 -29.01
C ASP A 22 -9.44 -25.42 -29.04
N ASP A 23 -8.76 -25.13 -27.92
CA ASP A 23 -7.75 -24.07 -27.85
C ASP A 23 -6.55 -24.38 -28.75
N VAL A 24 -6.06 -25.62 -28.68
CA VAL A 24 -4.95 -26.09 -29.52
C VAL A 24 -5.34 -26.05 -31.00
N MET A 25 -6.56 -26.49 -31.34
CA MET A 25 -7.07 -26.35 -32.71
C MET A 25 -7.18 -24.89 -33.15
N ALA A 26 -7.64 -24.00 -32.27
CA ALA A 26 -7.73 -22.57 -32.56
C ALA A 26 -6.35 -21.95 -32.77
N TRP A 27 -5.34 -22.33 -31.99
CA TRP A 27 -3.95 -21.87 -32.16
C TRP A 27 -3.33 -22.34 -33.46
N ILE A 28 -3.58 -23.59 -33.86
CA ILE A 28 -3.15 -24.11 -35.16
C ILE A 28 -3.83 -23.34 -36.30
N LYS A 29 -5.16 -23.14 -36.23
CA LYS A 29 -5.91 -22.38 -37.25
C LYS A 29 -5.47 -20.92 -37.36
N LYS A 30 -5.11 -20.30 -36.22
CA LYS A 30 -4.57 -18.93 -36.15
C LYS A 30 -3.09 -18.84 -36.57
N GLY A 31 -2.45 -19.97 -36.90
CA GLY A 31 -1.03 -20.02 -37.29
C GLY A 31 -0.05 -19.83 -36.14
N LYS A 32 -0.52 -19.86 -34.88
CA LYS A 32 0.34 -19.76 -33.68
C LYS A 32 1.12 -21.04 -33.40
N MET A 33 0.61 -22.18 -33.86
CA MET A 33 1.25 -23.49 -33.73
C MET A 33 1.33 -24.17 -35.09
N LYS A 34 2.49 -24.76 -35.40
CA LYS A 34 2.69 -25.57 -36.60
C LYS A 34 2.18 -26.99 -36.36
N ALA A 35 1.40 -27.49 -37.31
CA ALA A 35 0.92 -28.87 -37.30
C ALA A 35 0.78 -29.39 -38.73
N GLU A 36 1.08 -30.67 -38.92
CA GLU A 36 0.80 -31.39 -40.14
C GLU A 36 -0.67 -31.81 -40.18
N ILE A 37 -1.33 -31.53 -41.30
CA ILE A 37 -2.75 -31.82 -41.49
C ILE A 37 -2.89 -33.04 -42.40
N ASN A 38 -3.57 -34.08 -41.93
CA ASN A 38 -3.95 -35.21 -42.76
C ASN A 38 -5.47 -35.18 -43.00
N LYS A 39 -5.88 -35.12 -44.28
CA LYS A 39 -7.28 -34.96 -44.71
C LYS A 39 -7.89 -36.24 -45.27
N ARG A 40 -7.51 -37.42 -44.76
CA ARG A 40 -8.12 -38.70 -45.21
C ARG A 40 -9.33 -39.01 -44.33
N ARG A 41 -10.54 -38.78 -44.86
CA ARG A 41 -11.88 -39.02 -44.25
C ARG A 41 -12.21 -38.15 -43.02
N THR A 42 -11.26 -37.90 -42.11
CA THR A 42 -11.38 -37.01 -40.96
C THR A 42 -10.11 -36.17 -40.82
N THR A 43 -10.24 -34.86 -40.60
CA THR A 43 -9.08 -33.97 -40.42
C THR A 43 -8.38 -34.29 -39.11
N THR A 44 -7.16 -34.83 -39.19
CA THR A 44 -6.31 -35.07 -38.01
C THR A 44 -5.08 -34.17 -38.05
N TYR A 45 -4.73 -33.62 -36.90
CA TYR A 45 -3.54 -32.78 -36.73
C TYR A 45 -2.42 -33.57 -36.04
N LYS A 46 -1.20 -33.43 -36.54
CA LYS A 46 0.03 -33.92 -35.90
C LYS A 46 0.96 -32.76 -35.62
N ILE A 47 1.32 -32.57 -34.35
CA ILE A 47 2.15 -31.47 -33.89
C ILE A 47 3.56 -32.01 -33.65
N ASN A 48 4.59 -31.31 -34.13
CA ASN A 48 5.96 -31.67 -33.82
C ASN A 48 6.27 -31.25 -32.38
N VAL A 49 6.88 -32.13 -31.59
CA VAL A 49 7.31 -31.82 -30.22
C VAL A 49 8.19 -30.56 -30.17
N LYS A 50 9.06 -30.35 -31.17
CA LYS A 50 9.92 -29.16 -31.23
C LYS A 50 9.10 -27.87 -31.33
N ASP A 51 8.11 -27.85 -32.22
CA ASP A 51 7.24 -26.69 -32.44
C ASP A 51 6.36 -26.43 -31.20
N LEU A 52 5.94 -27.50 -30.50
CA LEU A 52 5.19 -27.38 -29.24
C LEU A 52 6.06 -26.77 -28.12
N ILE A 53 7.29 -27.25 -27.96
CA ILE A 53 8.23 -26.71 -26.96
C ILE A 53 8.54 -25.24 -27.26
N GLU A 54 8.77 -24.89 -28.53
CA GLU A 54 9.01 -23.50 -28.95
C GLU A 54 7.81 -22.61 -28.59
N PHE A 55 6.59 -23.08 -28.84
CA PHE A 55 5.36 -22.39 -28.44
C PHE A 55 5.23 -22.22 -26.92
N ILE A 56 5.54 -23.26 -26.14
CA ILE A 56 5.51 -23.20 -24.66
C ILE A 56 6.49 -22.13 -24.16
N ILE A 57 7.74 -22.16 -24.64
CA ILE A 57 8.77 -21.19 -24.26
C ILE A 57 8.33 -19.78 -24.64
N GLN A 58 7.81 -19.59 -25.85
CA GLN A 58 7.35 -18.29 -26.32
C GLN A 58 6.17 -17.75 -25.49
N THR A 59 5.24 -18.63 -25.09
CA THR A 59 4.08 -18.27 -24.28
C THR A 59 4.51 -17.80 -22.89
N HIS A 60 5.37 -18.57 -22.22
CA HIS A 60 5.91 -18.18 -20.90
C HIS A 60 6.76 -16.92 -20.97
N ALA A 61 7.61 -16.78 -21.98
CA ALA A 61 8.40 -15.56 -22.18
C ALA A 61 7.49 -14.33 -22.35
N SER A 62 6.43 -14.45 -23.17
CA SER A 62 5.47 -13.36 -23.39
C SER A 62 4.72 -12.98 -22.10
N GLN A 63 4.32 -13.98 -21.32
CA GLN A 63 3.65 -13.76 -20.04
C GLN A 63 4.56 -13.08 -19.03
N LEU A 64 5.82 -13.52 -18.90
CA LEU A 64 6.81 -12.91 -18.02
C LEU A 64 7.11 -11.46 -18.44
N THR A 65 7.23 -11.19 -19.74
CA THR A 65 7.44 -9.81 -20.22
C THR A 65 6.26 -8.91 -19.91
N ALA A 66 5.03 -9.40 -20.07
CA ALA A 66 3.83 -8.64 -19.75
C ALA A 66 3.74 -8.34 -18.24
N GLN A 67 4.01 -9.33 -17.39
CA GLN A 67 4.05 -9.15 -15.94
C GLN A 67 5.14 -8.16 -15.50
N LEU A 68 6.32 -8.22 -16.11
CA LEU A 68 7.39 -7.28 -15.83
C LEU A 68 7.00 -5.85 -16.22
N GLU A 69 6.36 -5.67 -17.38
CA GLU A 69 5.90 -4.36 -17.85
C GLU A 69 4.82 -3.78 -16.93
N GLU A 70 3.85 -4.59 -16.52
CA GLU A 70 2.82 -4.21 -15.56
C GLU A 70 3.43 -3.79 -14.22
N SER A 71 4.35 -4.59 -13.68
CA SER A 71 5.01 -4.30 -12.41
C SER A 71 5.89 -3.05 -12.48
N LEU A 72 6.54 -2.79 -13.64
CA LEU A 72 7.27 -1.54 -13.88
C LEU A 72 6.34 -0.32 -13.96
N GLN A 73 5.16 -0.47 -14.57
CA GLN A 73 4.16 0.58 -14.62
C GLN A 73 3.61 0.91 -13.23
N GLU A 74 3.31 -0.12 -12.43
CA GLU A 74 2.89 0.06 -11.03
C GLU A 74 3.96 0.79 -10.22
N LYS A 75 5.23 0.35 -10.34
CA LYS A 75 6.35 1.03 -9.68
C LYS A 75 6.46 2.51 -10.06
N ARG A 76 6.27 2.86 -11.34
CA ARG A 76 6.25 4.26 -11.79
C ARG A 76 5.13 5.04 -11.10
N GLY A 77 3.92 4.50 -11.06
CA GLY A 77 2.77 5.13 -10.41
C GLY A 77 2.97 5.33 -8.90
N LEU A 78 3.54 4.34 -8.21
CA LEU A 78 3.87 4.47 -6.77
C LEU A 78 4.94 5.55 -6.53
N THR A 79 5.93 5.65 -7.43
CA THR A 79 6.99 6.67 -7.33
C THR A 79 6.40 8.09 -7.46
N GLU A 80 5.49 8.30 -8.40
CA GLU A 80 4.78 9.58 -8.58
C GLU A 80 3.92 9.93 -7.34
N GLN A 81 3.21 8.94 -6.78
CA GLN A 81 2.44 9.14 -5.55
C GLN A 81 3.33 9.55 -4.36
N ILE A 82 4.50 8.92 -4.21
CA ILE A 82 5.46 9.27 -3.16
C ILE A 82 5.94 10.71 -3.33
N GLU A 83 6.20 11.16 -4.57
CA GLU A 83 6.59 12.55 -4.84
C GLU A 83 5.50 13.55 -4.44
N ILE A 84 4.25 13.28 -4.80
CA ILE A 84 3.10 14.11 -4.41
C ILE A 84 2.94 14.14 -2.88
N LEU A 85 3.11 13.01 -2.20
CA LEU A 85 3.03 12.96 -0.74
C LEU A 85 4.17 13.73 -0.08
N ASN A 86 5.39 13.61 -0.59
CA ASN A 86 6.54 14.34 -0.06
C ASN A 86 6.36 15.86 -0.21
N THR A 87 5.86 16.34 -1.35
CA THR A 87 5.56 17.76 -1.55
C THR A 87 4.46 18.23 -0.60
N ARG A 88 3.38 17.46 -0.42
CA ARG A 88 2.32 17.77 0.54
C ARG A 88 2.85 17.83 1.98
N ILE A 89 3.65 16.85 2.40
CA ILE A 89 4.29 16.83 3.73
C ILE A 89 5.15 18.07 3.91
N HIS A 90 5.94 18.47 2.91
CA HIS A 90 6.79 19.66 2.99
C HIS A 90 5.97 20.94 3.16
N ILE A 91 4.85 21.07 2.44
CA ILE A 91 3.91 22.19 2.58
C ILE A 91 3.34 22.22 4.00
N GLU A 92 2.84 21.09 4.51
CA GLU A 92 2.27 21.02 5.86
C GLU A 92 3.31 21.30 6.94
N GLN A 93 4.54 20.77 6.81
CA GLN A 93 5.65 21.09 7.71
C GLN A 93 5.95 22.60 7.72
N SER A 94 5.93 23.24 6.55
CA SER A 94 6.14 24.69 6.42
C SER A 94 5.02 25.48 7.08
N LYS A 95 3.75 25.08 6.88
CA LYS A 95 2.59 25.68 7.55
C LYS A 95 2.70 25.55 9.07
N VAL A 96 2.98 24.35 9.58
CA VAL A 96 3.15 24.11 11.03
C VAL A 96 4.26 24.97 11.59
N ARG A 97 5.38 25.12 10.87
CA ARG A 97 6.48 25.99 11.31
C ARG A 97 6.05 27.46 11.40
N THR A 98 5.30 27.95 10.41
CA THR A 98 4.79 29.33 10.43
C THR A 98 3.78 29.54 11.55
N LEU A 99 2.83 28.61 11.72
CA LEU A 99 1.85 28.66 12.82
C LEU A 99 2.52 28.64 14.19
N LYS A 100 3.53 27.79 14.39
CA LYS A 100 4.32 27.78 15.64
C LYS A 100 4.99 29.12 15.92
N LYS A 101 5.54 29.78 14.89
CA LYS A 101 6.14 31.12 15.04
C LYS A 101 5.10 32.17 15.42
N MET A 102 3.95 32.16 14.76
CA MET A 102 2.83 33.09 15.05
C MET A 102 2.29 32.88 16.46
N LEU A 103 2.16 31.61 16.88
CA LEU A 103 1.72 31.26 18.22
C LEU A 103 2.73 31.74 19.28
N ASN A 104 4.02 31.49 19.07
CA ASN A 104 5.05 31.98 19.99
C ASN A 104 5.06 33.50 20.09
N THR A 105 4.87 34.22 18.99
CA THR A 105 4.77 35.69 19.02
C THR A 105 3.52 36.16 19.76
N GLN A 106 2.39 35.47 19.62
CA GLN A 106 1.19 35.76 20.43
C GLN A 106 1.40 35.48 21.91
N ILE A 107 2.08 34.39 22.25
CA ILE A 107 2.44 34.05 23.64
C ILE A 107 3.42 35.08 24.23
N GLU A 108 4.35 35.64 23.44
CA GLU A 108 5.26 36.70 23.89
C GLU A 108 4.54 38.04 24.10
N VAL A 109 3.54 38.35 23.25
CA VAL A 109 2.75 39.59 23.34
C VAL A 109 1.68 39.54 24.44
N THR A 110 1.21 38.34 24.78
CA THR A 110 0.25 38.14 25.87
C THR A 110 1.06 37.81 27.13
N GLU A 111 1.15 38.73 28.10
CA GLU A 111 1.72 38.45 29.45
C GLU A 111 1.22 37.09 30.00
N PRO A 112 1.99 36.41 30.89
CA PRO A 112 1.83 34.99 31.26
C PRO A 112 0.51 34.75 32.01
N SER A 113 -0.58 34.80 31.27
CA SER A 113 -1.93 34.53 31.69
C SER A 113 -2.13 33.07 31.39
N THR A 114 -2.01 32.27 32.46
CA THR A 114 -2.55 30.92 32.61
C THR A 114 -3.21 30.37 31.35
N PHE A 115 -2.41 29.72 30.50
CA PHE A 115 -2.90 29.00 29.33
C PHE A 115 -3.82 27.89 29.85
N HIS A 116 -5.14 28.12 29.82
CA HIS A 116 -6.11 27.19 30.37
C HIS A 116 -6.29 26.03 29.39
N TYR A 117 -5.49 24.97 29.57
CA TYR A 117 -5.56 23.71 28.81
C TYR A 117 -6.96 23.06 28.76
N GLY A 118 -7.90 23.50 29.62
CA GLY A 118 -9.33 23.19 29.48
C GLY A 118 -9.87 23.60 28.11
N GLU A 119 -9.55 24.79 27.62
CA GLU A 119 -10.00 25.27 26.30
C GLU A 119 -9.39 24.45 25.15
N LEU A 120 -8.13 24.02 25.27
CA LEU A 120 -7.47 23.15 24.28
C LEU A 120 -8.11 21.75 24.22
N LEU A 121 -8.65 21.26 25.34
CA LEU A 121 -9.34 19.98 25.45
C LEU A 121 -10.86 20.07 25.23
N GLY A 122 -11.39 21.27 24.94
CA GLY A 122 -12.83 21.50 24.81
C GLY A 122 -13.61 21.34 26.13
N LEU A 123 -12.94 21.49 27.27
CA LEU A 123 -13.50 21.39 28.60
C LEU A 123 -13.68 22.79 29.20
N ASN A 124 -14.90 23.09 29.67
CA ASN A 124 -15.21 24.36 30.34
C ASN A 124 -14.32 24.55 31.59
N GLN A 125 -14.01 25.81 31.93
CA GLN A 125 -13.13 26.21 33.04
C GLN A 125 -13.57 25.65 34.42
N ASP A 126 -14.81 25.16 34.56
CA ASP A 126 -15.36 24.52 35.77
C ASP A 126 -15.22 22.99 35.83
N SER A 127 -14.54 22.38 34.86
CA SER A 127 -14.38 20.93 34.82
C SER A 127 -13.46 20.44 35.96
N SER A 128 -14.02 19.59 36.83
CA SER A 128 -13.33 19.02 37.99
C SER A 128 -11.96 18.46 37.61
N SER A 129 -10.92 18.70 38.42
CA SER A 129 -9.55 18.19 38.27
C SER A 129 -9.50 16.69 37.93
N HIS A 130 -10.50 15.92 38.38
CA HIS A 130 -10.62 14.51 38.06
C HIS A 130 -10.98 14.21 36.59
N GLN A 131 -11.86 15.02 35.97
CA GLN A 131 -12.23 14.89 34.56
C GLN A 131 -11.06 15.30 33.65
N MET A 132 -10.35 16.37 34.01
CA MET A 132 -9.15 16.82 33.27
C MET A 132 -8.09 15.71 33.21
N LYS A 133 -7.78 15.06 34.35
CA LYS A 133 -6.85 13.92 34.40
C LYS A 133 -7.29 12.74 33.51
N LYS A 134 -8.60 12.49 33.41
CA LYS A 134 -9.15 11.39 32.60
C LYS A 134 -8.96 11.65 31.11
N GLU A 135 -9.23 12.86 30.64
CA GLU A 135 -9.06 13.23 29.24
C GLU A 135 -7.57 13.29 28.85
N PHE A 136 -6.71 13.87 29.70
CA PHE A 136 -5.25 13.83 29.50
C PHE A 136 -4.73 12.39 29.39
N LYS A 137 -5.21 11.46 30.23
CA LYS A 137 -4.82 10.05 30.17
C LYS A 137 -5.27 9.37 28.88
N LYS A 138 -6.41 9.76 28.29
CA LYS A 138 -6.83 9.25 26.97
C LYS A 138 -5.94 9.79 25.86
N LEU A 139 -5.60 11.08 25.92
CA LEU A 139 -4.71 11.73 24.95
C LEU A 139 -3.31 11.13 24.97
N LEU A 140 -2.73 10.90 26.15
CA LEU A 140 -1.45 10.21 26.31
C LEU A 140 -1.47 8.78 25.78
N LYS A 141 -2.59 8.06 25.95
CA LYS A 141 -2.74 6.72 25.36
C LYS A 141 -2.78 6.75 23.84
N ALA A 142 -3.38 7.77 23.24
CA ALA A 142 -3.46 7.94 21.79
C ALA A 142 -2.13 8.41 21.19
N LEU A 143 -1.40 9.28 21.89
CA LEU A 143 -0.09 9.80 21.50
C LEU A 143 1.09 8.86 21.80
N HIS A 144 0.84 7.69 22.40
CA HIS A 144 1.92 6.78 22.81
C HIS A 144 2.73 6.29 21.59
N PRO A 145 4.07 6.29 21.65
CA PRO A 145 4.91 5.84 20.54
C PRO A 145 4.60 4.40 20.10
N ASP A 146 4.36 3.50 21.04
CA ASP A 146 3.97 2.10 20.75
C ASP A 146 2.62 1.96 20.02
N ARG A 147 1.80 3.02 19.97
CA ARG A 147 0.55 3.07 19.18
C ARG A 147 0.70 3.88 17.89
N GLY A 148 1.92 4.25 17.52
CA GLY A 148 2.21 5.09 16.34
C GLY A 148 2.03 6.58 16.59
N GLY A 149 1.98 7.02 17.85
CA GLY A 149 1.89 8.43 18.22
C GLY A 149 3.25 9.15 18.24
N ASP A 150 3.22 10.49 18.26
CA ASP A 150 4.42 11.33 18.25
C ASP A 150 5.07 11.40 19.65
N GLU A 151 6.28 10.82 19.78
CA GLU A 151 7.05 10.79 21.02
C GLU A 151 7.29 12.19 21.62
N ARG A 152 7.46 13.21 20.77
CA ARG A 152 7.72 14.59 21.23
C ARG A 152 6.49 15.18 21.88
N LEU A 153 5.32 14.97 21.27
CA LEU A 153 4.05 15.39 21.86
C LEU A 153 3.78 14.60 23.13
N PHE A 154 4.01 13.29 23.14
CA PHE A 154 3.85 12.47 24.34
C PHE A 154 4.65 12.99 25.53
N LYS A 155 5.93 13.35 25.36
CA LYS A 155 6.76 13.91 26.45
C LYS A 155 6.20 15.21 27.00
N VAL A 156 5.83 16.16 26.13
CA VAL A 156 5.25 17.46 26.54
C VAL A 156 3.95 17.24 27.32
N PHE A 157 3.02 16.44 26.80
CA PHE A 157 1.76 16.18 27.49
C PHE A 157 1.94 15.40 28.81
N ASN A 158 2.94 14.53 28.89
CA ASN A 158 3.22 13.74 30.09
C ASN A 158 3.81 14.59 31.22
N GLU A 159 4.73 15.50 30.88
CA GLU A 159 5.32 16.45 31.83
C GLU A 159 4.25 17.36 32.46
N HIS A 160 3.33 17.87 31.65
CA HIS A 160 2.19 18.64 32.16
C HIS A 160 1.21 17.81 33.00
N TYR A 161 0.94 16.55 32.64
CA TYR A 161 0.10 15.66 33.43
C TYR A 161 0.68 15.38 34.82
N GLU A 162 1.98 15.14 34.93
CA GLU A 162 2.65 14.96 36.22
C GLU A 162 2.64 16.26 37.04
N ASN A 163 2.83 17.43 36.41
CA ASN A 163 2.70 18.73 37.10
C ASN A 163 1.28 18.96 37.66
N LEU A 164 0.22 18.60 36.91
CA LEU A 164 -1.17 18.66 37.38
C LEU A 164 -1.46 17.68 38.54
N LYS A 165 -0.83 16.50 38.50
CA LYS A 165 -0.92 15.51 39.57
C LYS A 165 -0.24 16.01 40.85
N HIS A 166 0.89 16.72 40.73
CA HIS A 166 1.59 17.32 41.86
C HIS A 166 0.85 18.51 42.48
N LEU A 167 0.21 19.38 41.68
CA LEU A 167 -0.62 20.48 42.19
C LEU A 167 -1.81 19.97 43.02
N SER A 168 -2.43 18.88 42.59
CA SER A 168 -3.56 18.24 43.27
C SER A 168 -3.20 17.48 44.55
N SER A 169 -1.91 17.33 44.88
CA SER A 169 -1.43 16.65 46.09
C SER A 169 -0.95 17.62 47.19
N ARG A 170 -1.12 18.94 47.01
CA ARG A 170 -0.78 19.97 48.02
C ARG A 170 -2.00 20.62 48.69
N ASP A 171 -3.20 20.14 48.41
CA ASP A 171 -4.45 20.48 49.12
C ASP A 171 -4.83 19.37 50.12
#